data_AF-A0A2I9DZY1-F1
#
_entry.id   AF-A0A2I9DZY1-F1
#
_cell.length_a   1.000
_cell.length_b   1.000
_cell.length_c   1.000
_cell.angle_alpha   90.00
_cell.angle_beta   90.00
_cell.angle_gamma   90.00
#
_symmetry.space_group_name_H-M   'P 1'
#
loop_
_entity.id
_entity.type
_entity.pdbx_description
1 polymer ?
#
loop_
_entity_poly.entity_id
_entity_poly.type
_entity_poly.pdbx_seq_one_letter_code
_entity_poly.pdbx_strand_id
1 'polypeptide(L)'
;MEKSIETMWKEGFLNSNALIAPKINDIYNQKSIHIIDKFQKMFLFNIWGIIIGSSLLFIASYFAGAVLAGSIVLIMMFWVAYTAYQELKSLEKIDKGQSSYTFLKAFKDWISKSIDRYGKMYSAVYPVLILVFYFGIWFSDMFAHKREIVAGSSNDLVLGLHIPTTIIVIIMAVLMSIFSKAIHRKDVKTIYGGILKKLDLALAEMEELRGE
;
A
#
# COMPACT_ATOMS: atom_id res chain seq x y z
N MET A 1 -51.31 14.61 18.98
CA MET A 1 -49.94 14.10 19.23
C MET A 1 -50.05 13.04 20.31
N GLU A 2 -50.22 11.78 19.96
CA GLU A 2 -50.81 10.79 20.86
C GLU A 2 -49.83 9.97 21.72
N LYS A 3 -48.51 10.09 21.56
CA LYS A 3 -47.56 9.45 22.48
C LYS A 3 -46.36 10.34 22.79
N SER A 4 -46.06 10.48 24.08
CA SER A 4 -44.86 11.17 24.55
C SER A 4 -43.65 10.27 24.36
N ILE A 5 -42.46 10.86 24.23
CA ILE A 5 -41.20 10.11 24.14
C ILE A 5 -41.08 9.15 25.34
N GLU A 6 -41.49 9.57 26.53
CA GLU A 6 -41.49 8.72 27.72
C GLU A 6 -42.38 7.48 27.59
N THR A 7 -43.53 7.61 26.92
CA THR A 7 -44.43 6.49 26.66
C THR A 7 -43.81 5.48 25.70
N MET A 8 -43.09 5.95 24.67
CA MET A 8 -42.35 5.08 23.76
C MET A 8 -41.19 4.35 24.45
N TRP A 9 -40.45 5.03 25.33
CA TRP A 9 -39.35 4.41 26.08
C TRP A 9 -39.84 3.34 27.08
N LYS A 10 -40.96 3.59 27.77
CA LYS A 10 -41.56 2.60 28.68
C LYS A 10 -42.11 1.38 27.93
N GLU A 11 -42.79 1.57 26.81
CA GLU A 11 -43.30 0.47 25.98
C GLU A 11 -42.17 -0.40 25.39
N GLY A 12 -41.05 0.22 25.01
CA GLY A 12 -39.87 -0.49 24.48
C GLY A 12 -39.08 -1.29 25.54
N PHE A 13 -39.04 -0.83 26.79
CA PHE A 13 -38.33 -1.52 27.88
C PHE A 13 -39.15 -2.63 28.56
N LEU A 14 -40.49 -2.48 28.62
CA LEU A 14 -41.36 -3.40 29.34
C LEU A 14 -41.84 -4.59 28.50
N ASN A 15 -41.77 -4.50 27.16
CA ASN A 15 -42.07 -5.64 26.29
C ASN A 15 -40.83 -6.52 26.10
N SER A 16 -40.70 -7.56 26.92
CA SER A 16 -39.67 -8.61 26.77
C SER A 16 -39.73 -9.34 25.42
N ASN A 17 -40.88 -9.31 24.73
CA ASN A 17 -41.04 -9.83 23.36
C ASN A 17 -40.68 -8.82 22.26
N ALA A 18 -40.52 -7.52 22.58
CA ALA A 18 -39.99 -6.51 21.67
C ALA A 18 -38.45 -6.45 21.72
N LEU A 19 -37.85 -7.01 22.79
CA LEU A 19 -36.43 -7.31 22.89
C LEU A 19 -36.11 -8.66 22.21
N ILE A 20 -36.55 -8.85 20.96
CA ILE A 20 -35.78 -9.72 20.08
C ILE A 20 -34.50 -8.93 19.82
N ALA A 21 -33.49 -9.11 20.68
CA ALA A 21 -32.18 -8.55 20.45
C ALA A 21 -31.80 -8.87 19.00
N PRO A 22 -31.55 -7.86 18.14
CA PRO A 22 -31.19 -8.12 16.76
C PRO A 22 -30.03 -9.09 16.79
N LYS A 23 -30.11 -10.18 16.01
CA LYS A 23 -29.13 -11.27 16.04
C LYS A 23 -27.73 -10.66 16.02
N ILE A 24 -27.02 -10.73 17.14
CA ILE A 24 -25.69 -10.12 17.36
C ILE A 24 -24.72 -10.49 16.22
N ASN A 25 -24.96 -11.66 15.60
CA ASN A 25 -24.26 -12.16 14.43
C ASN A 25 -24.26 -11.19 13.22
N ASP A 26 -25.33 -10.42 13.00
CA ASP A 26 -25.41 -9.48 11.87
C ASP A 26 -24.50 -8.26 12.08
N ILE A 27 -24.31 -7.82 13.32
CA ILE A 27 -23.39 -6.71 13.66
C ILE A 27 -21.94 -7.10 13.34
N TYR A 28 -21.52 -8.31 13.73
CA TYR A 28 -20.18 -8.80 13.42
C TYR A 28 -19.96 -9.02 11.93
N ASN A 29 -20.98 -9.47 11.21
CA ASN A 29 -20.95 -9.59 9.77
C ASN A 29 -20.75 -8.21 9.11
N GLN A 30 -21.57 -7.23 9.47
CA GLN A 30 -21.43 -5.86 8.97
C GLN A 30 -20.09 -5.21 9.34
N LYS A 31 -19.61 -5.42 10.59
CA LYS A 31 -18.30 -4.92 11.04
C LYS A 31 -17.16 -5.53 10.21
N SER A 32 -17.22 -6.83 9.94
CA SER A 32 -16.20 -7.53 9.14
C SER A 32 -16.15 -7.05 7.69
N ILE A 33 -17.32 -6.94 7.04
CA ILE A 33 -17.45 -6.42 5.69
C ILE A 33 -16.93 -4.98 5.63
N HIS A 34 -17.30 -4.13 6.58
CA HIS A 34 -16.87 -2.74 6.60
C HIS A 34 -15.34 -2.58 6.75
N ILE A 35 -14.68 -3.40 7.58
CA ILE A 35 -13.21 -3.39 7.72
C ILE A 35 -12.54 -3.69 6.38
N ILE A 36 -13.01 -4.74 5.70
CA ILE A 36 -12.44 -5.21 4.44
C ILE A 36 -12.74 -4.25 3.30
N ASP A 37 -13.99 -3.81 3.14
CA ASP A 37 -14.38 -2.84 2.11
C ASP A 37 -13.59 -1.54 2.25
N LYS A 38 -13.37 -1.07 3.48
CA LYS A 38 -12.54 0.12 3.72
C LYS A 38 -11.09 -0.12 3.31
N PHE A 39 -10.52 -1.28 3.64
CA PHE A 39 -9.18 -1.65 3.19
C PHE A 39 -9.09 -1.69 1.67
N GLN A 40 -10.02 -2.37 0.99
CA GLN A 40 -10.07 -2.48 -0.47
C GLN A 40 -10.12 -1.10 -1.14
N LYS A 41 -10.97 -0.19 -0.65
CA LYS A 41 -11.05 1.18 -1.17
C LYS A 41 -9.74 1.94 -1.02
N MET A 42 -9.09 1.85 0.14
CA MET A 42 -7.79 2.48 0.37
C MET A 42 -6.69 1.87 -0.51
N PHE A 43 -6.72 0.56 -0.71
CA PHE A 43 -5.76 -0.15 -1.55
C PHE A 43 -5.95 0.20 -3.03
N LEU A 44 -7.20 0.28 -3.51
CA LEU A 44 -7.51 0.72 -4.87
C LEU A 44 -7.08 2.18 -5.12
N PHE A 45 -7.28 3.08 -4.16
CA PHE A 45 -6.80 4.45 -4.26
C PHE A 45 -5.27 4.51 -4.38
N ASN A 46 -4.55 3.67 -3.64
CA ASN A 46 -3.09 3.56 -3.74
C ASN A 46 -2.66 3.09 -5.15
N ILE A 47 -3.32 2.07 -5.71
CA ILE A 47 -3.07 1.60 -7.08
C ILE A 47 -3.25 2.73 -8.10
N TRP A 48 -4.36 3.48 -8.01
CA TRP A 48 -4.58 4.65 -8.87
C TRP A 48 -3.54 5.75 -8.67
N GLY A 49 -3.11 5.98 -7.43
CA GLY A 49 -2.02 6.90 -7.11
C GLY A 49 -0.71 6.52 -7.81
N ILE A 50 -0.36 5.23 -7.85
CA ILE A 50 0.83 4.73 -8.56
C ILE A 50 0.69 4.98 -10.07
N ILE A 51 -0.47 4.66 -10.67
CA ILE A 51 -0.71 4.82 -12.11
C ILE A 51 -0.63 6.30 -12.51
N ILE A 52 -1.33 7.18 -11.78
CA ILE A 52 -1.35 8.62 -12.06
C ILE A 52 0.04 9.22 -11.82
N GLY A 53 0.66 8.91 -10.68
CA GLY A 53 1.97 9.43 -10.31
C GLY A 53 3.06 9.03 -11.30
N SER A 54 3.09 7.77 -11.72
CA SER A 54 4.05 7.29 -12.73
C SER A 54 3.81 7.90 -14.10
N SER A 55 2.55 8.10 -14.50
CA SER A 55 2.20 8.78 -15.75
C SER A 55 2.66 10.25 -15.75
N LEU A 56 2.45 10.97 -14.63
CA LEU A 56 2.93 12.34 -14.48
C LEU A 56 4.46 12.42 -14.47
N LEU A 57 5.15 11.50 -13.79
CA LEU A 57 6.61 11.42 -13.80
C LEU A 57 7.15 11.15 -15.21
N PHE A 58 6.48 10.31 -16.00
CA PHE A 58 6.85 10.10 -17.40
C PHE A 58 6.74 11.38 -18.23
N ILE A 59 5.64 12.13 -18.09
CA ILE A 59 5.49 13.43 -18.75
C ILE A 59 6.60 14.40 -18.32
N ALA A 60 6.90 14.48 -17.03
CA ALA A 60 7.99 15.31 -16.53
C ALA A 60 9.36 14.89 -17.09
N SER A 61 9.60 13.58 -17.21
CA SER A 61 10.84 13.05 -17.78
C SER A 61 11.02 13.43 -19.26
N TYR A 62 9.92 13.54 -20.02
CA TYR A 62 9.96 13.99 -21.40
C TYR A 62 10.47 15.42 -21.50
N PHE A 63 9.92 16.34 -20.70
CA PHE A 63 10.39 17.72 -20.67
C PHE A 63 11.81 17.88 -20.11
N ALA A 64 12.27 16.94 -19.29
CA ALA A 64 13.64 16.94 -18.78
C ALA A 64 14.67 16.37 -19.79
N GLY A 65 14.25 15.79 -20.92
CA GLY A 65 15.15 15.05 -21.83
C GLY A 65 15.60 13.69 -21.27
N ALA A 66 14.84 13.11 -20.34
CA ALA A 66 15.13 11.85 -19.64
C ALA A 66 14.13 10.74 -19.98
N VAL A 67 13.60 10.73 -21.21
CA VAL A 67 12.50 9.86 -21.65
C VAL A 67 12.77 8.37 -21.37
N LEU A 68 13.99 7.90 -21.61
CA LEU A 68 14.35 6.50 -21.36
C LEU A 68 14.18 6.12 -19.88
N ALA A 69 14.66 6.97 -18.96
CA ALA A 69 14.52 6.75 -17.53
C ALA A 69 13.05 6.80 -17.10
N GLY A 70 12.29 7.78 -17.62
CA GLY A 70 10.86 7.86 -17.38
C GLY A 70 10.09 6.63 -17.84
N SER A 71 10.40 6.10 -19.04
CA SER A 71 9.80 4.88 -19.57
C SER A 71 10.06 3.67 -18.66
N ILE A 72 11.29 3.53 -18.15
CA ILE A 72 11.64 2.45 -17.22
C ILE A 72 10.82 2.57 -15.93
N VAL A 73 10.74 3.77 -15.34
CA VAL A 73 9.92 4.02 -14.15
C VAL A 73 8.45 3.72 -14.41
N LEU A 74 7.91 4.15 -15.56
CA LEU A 74 6.52 3.93 -15.93
C LEU A 74 6.18 2.44 -16.03
N ILE A 75 6.96 1.68 -16.79
CA ILE A 75 6.77 0.24 -16.98
C ILE A 75 6.86 -0.49 -15.63
N MET A 76 7.87 -0.14 -14.82
CA MET A 76 8.06 -0.73 -13.50
C MET A 76 6.87 -0.44 -12.59
N MET A 77 6.41 0.81 -12.53
CA MET A 77 5.28 1.20 -11.69
C MET A 77 3.96 0.59 -12.17
N PHE A 78 3.78 0.42 -13.47
CA PHE A 78 2.64 -0.31 -14.03
C PHE A 78 2.69 -1.79 -13.66
N TRP A 79 3.87 -2.41 -13.65
CA TRP A 79 4.03 -3.78 -13.15
C TRP A 79 3.70 -3.90 -11.66
N VAL A 80 4.13 -2.93 -10.83
CA VAL A 80 3.76 -2.84 -9.41
C VAL A 80 2.24 -2.70 -9.25
N ALA A 81 1.62 -1.76 -9.96
CA ALA A 81 0.19 -1.50 -9.93
C ALA A 81 -0.64 -2.71 -10.40
N TYR A 82 -0.19 -3.37 -11.46
CA TYR A 82 -0.82 -4.60 -11.97
C TYR A 82 -0.76 -5.73 -10.94
N THR A 83 0.41 -5.95 -10.33
CA THR A 83 0.57 -6.96 -9.28
C THR A 83 -0.35 -6.67 -8.09
N ALA A 84 -0.48 -5.40 -7.71
CA ALA A 84 -1.41 -4.98 -6.66
C ALA A 84 -2.87 -5.15 -7.02
N TYR A 85 -3.25 -4.83 -8.25
CA TYR A 85 -4.60 -5.07 -8.72
C TYR A 85 -4.96 -6.57 -8.68
N GLN A 86 -4.03 -7.45 -9.07
CA GLN A 86 -4.24 -8.90 -8.99
C GLN A 86 -4.41 -9.39 -7.54
N GLU A 87 -3.68 -8.82 -6.58
CA GLU A 87 -3.91 -9.13 -5.16
C GLU A 87 -5.29 -8.68 -4.70
N LEU A 88 -5.68 -7.46 -5.03
CA LEU A 88 -6.99 -6.94 -4.64
C LEU A 88 -8.11 -7.86 -5.15
N LYS A 89 -8.00 -8.32 -6.41
CA LYS A 89 -8.95 -9.26 -7.01
C LYS A 89 -8.92 -10.64 -6.37
N SER A 90 -7.77 -11.08 -5.84
CA SER A 90 -7.69 -12.33 -5.07
C SER A 90 -8.46 -12.26 -3.75
N LEU A 91 -8.58 -11.05 -3.17
CA LEU A 91 -9.31 -10.83 -1.93
C LEU A 91 -10.83 -10.89 -2.13
N GLU A 92 -11.32 -10.52 -3.32
CA GLU A 92 -12.73 -10.69 -3.69
C GLU A 92 -13.17 -12.17 -3.73
N LYS A 93 -12.20 -13.09 -3.86
CA LYS A 93 -12.44 -14.54 -3.85
C LYS A 93 -12.51 -15.13 -2.43
N ILE A 94 -12.22 -14.34 -1.39
CA ILE A 94 -12.41 -14.80 -0.01
C ILE A 94 -13.92 -14.91 0.23
N ASP A 95 -14.37 -16.13 0.55
CA ASP A 95 -15.78 -16.46 0.71
C ASP A 95 -16.42 -15.65 1.85
N LYS A 96 -17.37 -14.78 1.49
CA LYS A 96 -18.16 -13.95 2.41
C LYS A 96 -19.29 -14.72 3.10
N GLY A 97 -19.55 -15.97 2.70
CA GLY A 97 -20.58 -16.85 3.27
C GLY A 97 -20.13 -17.62 4.51
N GLN A 98 -18.85 -17.55 4.87
CA GLN A 98 -18.32 -18.17 6.09
C GLN A 98 -18.59 -17.30 7.33
N SER A 99 -18.38 -17.84 8.53
CA SER A 99 -18.50 -17.05 9.76
C SER A 99 -17.59 -15.81 9.69
N SER A 100 -18.05 -14.68 10.27
CA SER A 100 -17.29 -13.42 10.26
C SER A 100 -15.89 -13.57 10.85
N TYR A 101 -15.72 -14.49 11.80
CA TYR A 101 -14.41 -14.86 12.35
C TYR A 101 -13.48 -15.46 11.29
N THR A 102 -13.92 -16.51 10.58
CA THR A 102 -13.10 -17.15 9.55
C THR A 102 -12.78 -16.19 8.40
N PHE A 103 -13.73 -15.33 8.04
CA PHE A 103 -13.54 -14.29 7.03
C PHE A 103 -12.44 -13.29 7.43
N LEU A 104 -12.49 -12.74 8.65
CA LEU A 104 -11.46 -11.81 9.14
C LEU A 104 -10.09 -12.47 9.32
N LYS A 105 -10.05 -13.74 9.74
CA LYS A 105 -8.80 -14.49 9.88
C LYS A 105 -8.13 -14.74 8.53
N ALA A 106 -8.90 -15.18 7.54
CA ALA A 106 -8.42 -15.33 6.16
C ALA A 106 -7.91 -14.00 5.58
N PHE A 107 -8.60 -12.89 5.87
CA PHE A 107 -8.14 -11.57 5.48
C PHE A 107 -6.82 -11.16 6.17
N LYS A 108 -6.68 -11.39 7.48
CA LYS A 108 -5.44 -11.13 8.23
C LYS A 108 -4.25 -11.91 7.66
N ASP A 109 -4.45 -13.19 7.35
CA ASP A 109 -3.44 -14.04 6.74
C ASP A 109 -3.05 -13.55 5.34
N TRP A 110 -4.05 -13.12 4.56
CA TRP A 110 -3.83 -12.52 3.25
C TRP A 110 -2.97 -11.25 3.34
N ILE A 111 -3.24 -10.36 4.31
CA ILE A 111 -2.45 -9.14 4.52
C ILE A 111 -1.00 -9.50 4.85
N SER A 112 -0.78 -10.47 5.75
CA SER A 112 0.57 -10.88 6.13
C SER A 112 1.37 -11.42 4.93
N LYS A 113 0.73 -12.25 4.10
CA LYS A 113 1.33 -12.79 2.86
C LYS A 113 1.60 -11.69 1.83
N SER A 114 0.70 -10.72 1.71
CA SER A 114 0.84 -9.56 0.84
C SER A 114 2.06 -8.72 1.23
N ILE A 115 2.22 -8.38 2.52
CA ILE A 115 3.38 -7.63 3.05
C ILE A 115 4.69 -8.35 2.71
N ASP A 116 4.78 -9.66 2.90
CA ASP A 116 6.00 -10.42 2.61
C ASP A 116 6.32 -10.45 1.11
N ARG A 117 5.29 -10.60 0.28
CA ARG A 117 5.44 -10.63 -1.18
C ARG A 117 5.92 -9.28 -1.71
N TYR A 118 5.30 -8.18 -1.28
CA TYR A 118 5.74 -6.85 -1.63
C TYR A 118 7.11 -6.52 -1.07
N GLY A 119 7.44 -6.95 0.15
CA GLY A 119 8.78 -6.76 0.70
C GLY A 119 9.88 -7.35 -0.19
N LYS A 120 9.63 -8.53 -0.78
CA LYS A 120 10.51 -9.15 -1.79
C LYS A 120 10.48 -8.41 -3.13
N MET A 121 9.32 -7.94 -3.58
CA MET A 121 9.22 -7.17 -4.81
C MET A 121 9.99 -5.84 -4.71
N TYR A 122 9.84 -5.14 -3.58
CA TYR A 122 10.52 -3.87 -3.33
C TYR A 122 12.03 -4.00 -3.10
N SER A 123 12.54 -5.21 -2.82
CA SER A 123 14.00 -5.41 -2.80
C SER A 123 14.63 -5.26 -4.19
N ALA A 124 13.85 -5.39 -5.26
CA ALA A 124 14.27 -5.08 -6.63
C ALA A 124 13.83 -3.68 -7.08
N VAL A 125 12.60 -3.26 -6.75
CA VAL A 125 12.06 -1.96 -7.22
C VAL A 125 12.88 -0.78 -6.67
N TYR A 126 13.23 -0.75 -5.38
CA TYR A 126 13.97 0.37 -4.80
C TYR A 126 15.38 0.59 -5.39
N PRO A 127 16.26 -0.42 -5.46
CA PRO A 127 17.58 -0.20 -6.06
C PRO A 127 17.48 0.23 -7.52
N VAL A 128 16.57 -0.37 -8.31
CA VAL A 128 16.43 0.01 -9.72
C VAL A 128 15.90 1.44 -9.84
N LEU A 129 14.93 1.86 -9.01
CA LEU A 129 14.48 3.26 -8.99
C LEU A 129 15.63 4.23 -8.72
N ILE A 130 16.45 3.96 -7.71
CA ILE A 130 17.60 4.82 -7.35
C ILE A 130 18.56 4.96 -8.53
N LEU A 131 18.91 3.84 -9.16
CA LEU A 131 19.81 3.84 -10.31
C LEU A 131 19.20 4.55 -11.52
N VAL A 132 17.92 4.31 -11.81
CA VAL A 132 17.21 4.94 -12.92
C VAL A 132 17.08 6.45 -12.71
N PHE A 133 16.80 6.92 -11.49
CA PHE A 133 16.82 8.35 -11.19
C PHE A 133 18.22 8.94 -11.30
N TYR A 134 19.24 8.26 -10.75
CA TYR A 134 20.61 8.73 -10.82
C TYR A 134 21.09 8.88 -12.26
N PHE A 135 21.01 7.81 -13.06
CA PHE A 135 21.44 7.85 -14.46
C PHE A 135 20.52 8.71 -15.31
N GLY A 136 19.21 8.62 -15.10
CA GLY A 136 18.22 9.38 -15.84
C GLY A 136 18.39 10.89 -15.69
N ILE A 137 18.55 11.36 -14.45
CA ILE A 137 18.82 12.77 -14.18
C ILE A 137 20.21 13.14 -14.69
N TRP A 138 21.24 12.33 -14.40
CA TRP A 138 22.61 12.64 -14.79
C TRP A 138 22.74 12.81 -16.29
N PHE A 139 22.11 11.96 -17.11
CA PHE A 139 22.18 12.01 -18.58
C PHE A 139 21.06 12.84 -19.24
N SER A 140 20.19 13.47 -18.46
CA SER A 140 19.12 14.34 -18.97
C SER A 140 19.64 15.63 -19.62
N ASP A 141 18.87 16.23 -20.51
CA ASP A 141 19.24 17.53 -21.11
C ASP A 141 19.33 18.63 -20.04
N MET A 142 18.47 18.56 -19.03
CA MET A 142 18.47 19.48 -17.88
C MET A 142 19.81 19.54 -17.14
N PHE A 143 20.58 18.45 -17.14
CA PHE A 143 21.88 18.37 -16.47
C PHE A 143 23.10 18.55 -17.40
N ALA A 144 22.89 18.86 -18.69
CA ALA A 144 23.97 18.98 -19.67
C ALA A 144 25.09 19.94 -19.20
N HIS A 145 24.72 21.15 -18.79
CA HIS A 145 25.69 22.14 -18.30
C HIS A 145 26.43 21.68 -17.04
N LYS A 146 25.76 20.96 -16.13
CA LYS A 146 26.40 20.41 -14.93
C LYS A 146 27.40 19.30 -15.29
N ARG A 147 27.07 18.46 -16.28
CA ARG A 147 28.00 17.44 -16.80
C ARG A 147 29.25 18.07 -17.38
N GLU A 148 29.13 19.16 -18.14
CA GLU A 148 30.29 19.90 -18.70
C GLU A 148 31.21 20.43 -17.61
N ILE A 149 30.66 21.05 -16.56
CA ILE A 149 31.44 21.54 -15.42
C ILE A 149 32.23 20.41 -14.77
N VAL A 150 31.57 19.27 -14.51
CA VAL A 150 32.22 18.10 -13.90
C VAL A 150 33.28 17.50 -14.84
N ALA A 151 33.00 17.46 -16.15
CA ALA A 151 33.95 17.02 -17.17
C ALA A 151 35.21 17.88 -17.23
N GLY A 152 35.09 19.20 -17.06
CA GLY A 152 36.23 20.12 -17.04
C GLY A 152 36.99 20.19 -15.71
N SER A 153 36.44 19.65 -14.63
CA SER A 153 37.00 19.81 -13.27
C SER A 153 37.41 18.51 -12.58
N SER A 154 37.14 17.35 -13.19
CA SER A 154 37.43 16.04 -12.60
C SER A 154 38.22 15.14 -13.55
N ASN A 155 39.24 14.47 -13.01
CA ASN A 155 40.00 13.44 -13.72
C ASN A 155 39.43 12.03 -13.50
N ASP A 156 38.43 11.88 -12.62
CA ASP A 156 37.93 10.57 -12.16
C ASP A 156 36.61 10.20 -12.86
N LEU A 157 36.56 10.45 -14.18
CA LEU A 157 35.40 10.19 -15.02
C LEU A 157 35.58 8.93 -15.85
N VAL A 158 34.58 8.04 -15.80
CA VAL A 158 34.49 6.86 -16.66
C VAL A 158 33.13 6.87 -17.34
N LEU A 159 33.10 6.86 -18.68
CA LEU A 159 31.86 6.98 -19.47
C LEU A 159 31.02 8.22 -19.10
N GLY A 160 31.68 9.31 -18.71
CA GLY A 160 31.03 10.56 -18.27
C GLY A 160 30.41 10.49 -16.87
N LEU A 161 30.66 9.42 -16.10
CA LEU A 161 30.22 9.26 -14.71
C LEU A 161 31.38 9.52 -13.76
N HIS A 162 31.09 10.28 -12.69
CA HIS A 162 32.05 10.56 -11.63
C HIS A 162 32.13 9.39 -10.65
N ILE A 163 33.28 8.70 -10.64
CA ILE A 163 33.45 7.42 -9.95
C ILE A 163 33.07 7.48 -8.46
N PRO A 164 33.57 8.45 -7.65
CA PRO A 164 33.22 8.51 -6.24
C PRO A 164 31.71 8.64 -5.98
N THR A 165 31.00 9.44 -6.78
CA THR A 165 29.55 9.63 -6.59
C THR A 165 28.77 8.42 -7.06
N THR A 166 29.17 7.78 -8.16
CA THR A 166 28.56 6.54 -8.64
C THR A 166 28.69 5.41 -7.62
N ILE A 167 29.86 5.26 -6.98
CA ILE A 167 30.06 4.24 -5.93
C ILE A 167 29.11 4.47 -4.75
N ILE A 168 28.98 5.72 -4.28
CA ILE A 168 28.05 6.05 -3.19
C ILE A 168 26.61 5.70 -3.55
N VAL A 169 26.18 6.00 -4.77
CA VAL A 169 24.82 5.68 -5.25
C VAL A 169 24.61 4.16 -5.34
N ILE A 170 25.59 3.40 -5.82
CA ILE A 170 25.51 1.93 -5.85
C ILE A 170 25.39 1.36 -4.44
N ILE A 171 26.20 1.84 -3.49
CA ILE A 171 26.10 1.44 -2.08
C ILE A 171 24.70 1.76 -1.55
N MET A 172 24.17 2.95 -1.81
CA MET A 172 22.82 3.33 -1.40
C MET A 172 21.75 2.41 -2.00
N ALA A 173 21.85 2.06 -3.28
CA ALA A 173 20.94 1.13 -3.94
C ALA A 173 20.98 -0.26 -3.27
N VAL A 174 22.18 -0.78 -2.97
CA VAL A 174 22.35 -2.07 -2.27
C VAL A 174 21.75 -2.02 -0.87
N LEU A 175 22.01 -0.98 -0.10
CA LEU A 175 21.42 -0.81 1.23
C LEU A 175 19.89 -0.79 1.17
N MET A 176 19.32 -0.08 0.19
CA MET A 176 17.87 -0.02 0.01
C MET A 176 17.27 -1.36 -0.41
N SER A 177 18.01 -2.19 -1.14
CA SER A 177 17.61 -3.58 -1.43
C SER A 177 17.56 -4.42 -0.15
N ILE A 178 18.57 -4.31 0.72
CA ILE A 178 18.67 -5.07 1.98
C ILE A 178 17.55 -4.68 2.94
N PHE A 179 17.28 -3.37 3.09
CA PHE A 179 16.30 -2.85 4.02
C PHE A 179 14.86 -2.79 3.48
N SER A 180 14.63 -3.18 2.22
CA SER A 180 13.33 -3.02 1.55
C SER A 180 12.15 -3.62 2.31
N LYS A 181 12.32 -4.82 2.88
CA LYS A 181 11.27 -5.52 3.64
C LYS A 181 10.89 -4.76 4.90
N ALA A 182 11.89 -4.24 5.62
CA ALA A 182 11.67 -3.48 6.84
C ALA A 182 10.97 -2.15 6.55
N ILE A 183 11.40 -1.47 5.48
CA ILE A 183 10.79 -0.23 4.99
C ILE A 183 9.33 -0.49 4.59
N HIS A 184 9.10 -1.48 3.74
CA HIS A 184 7.75 -1.80 3.25
C HIS A 184 6.77 -2.13 4.39
N ARG A 185 7.21 -2.92 5.38
CA ARG A 185 6.37 -3.22 6.56
C ARG A 185 6.01 -1.95 7.34
N LYS A 186 6.95 -1.00 7.46
CA LYS A 186 6.71 0.30 8.10
C LYS A 186 5.74 1.16 7.29
N ASP A 187 5.86 1.17 5.97
CA ASP A 187 4.95 1.90 5.08
C ASP A 187 3.53 1.38 5.20
N VAL A 188 3.34 0.05 5.17
CA VAL A 188 2.03 -0.57 5.35
C VAL A 188 1.44 -0.23 6.71
N LYS A 189 2.25 -0.28 7.79
CA LYS A 189 1.79 0.13 9.12
C LYS A 189 1.37 1.60 9.16
N THR A 190 2.05 2.46 8.42
CA THR A 190 1.75 3.90 8.38
C THR A 190 0.45 4.17 7.64
N ILE A 191 0.26 3.56 6.47
CA ILE A 191 -0.92 3.79 5.61
C ILE A 191 -2.15 3.05 6.14
N TYR A 192 -1.98 1.78 6.55
CA TYR A 192 -3.11 0.88 6.86
C TYR A 192 -3.24 0.57 8.36
N GLY A 193 -2.32 1.02 9.22
CA GLY A 193 -2.27 0.63 10.64
C GLY A 193 -3.57 0.89 11.41
N GLY A 194 -4.30 1.95 11.07
CA GLY A 194 -5.61 2.22 11.67
C GLY A 194 -6.66 1.16 11.36
N ILE A 195 -6.66 0.59 10.15
CA ILE A 195 -7.56 -0.52 9.78
C ILE A 195 -7.06 -1.84 10.37
N LEU A 196 -5.76 -2.09 10.33
CA LEU A 196 -5.16 -3.29 10.91
C LEU A 196 -5.44 -3.40 12.41
N LYS A 197 -5.36 -2.27 13.14
CA LYS A 197 -5.75 -2.24 14.55
C LYS A 197 -7.23 -2.60 14.77
N LYS A 198 -8.13 -2.14 13.89
CA LYS A 198 -9.56 -2.49 13.98
C LYS A 198 -9.81 -3.96 13.67
N LEU A 199 -9.05 -4.53 12.73
CA LEU A 199 -9.06 -5.96 12.43
C LEU A 199 -8.62 -6.78 13.64
N ASP A 200 -7.50 -6.41 14.26
CA ASP A 200 -6.98 -7.12 15.45
C ASP A 200 -7.97 -7.06 16.62
N LEU A 201 -8.57 -5.89 16.89
CA LEU A 201 -9.60 -5.74 17.93
C LEU A 201 -10.84 -6.58 17.64
N ALA A 202 -11.31 -6.59 16.38
CA ALA A 202 -12.49 -7.38 16.01
C ALA A 202 -12.26 -8.88 16.14
N LEU A 203 -11.05 -9.37 15.85
CA LEU A 203 -10.69 -10.77 16.05
C LEU A 203 -10.61 -11.12 17.54
N ALA A 204 -9.96 -10.29 18.35
CA ALA A 204 -9.85 -10.51 19.79
C ALA A 204 -11.22 -10.56 20.49
N GLU A 205 -12.14 -9.65 20.15
CA GLU A 205 -13.52 -9.67 20.66
C GLU A 205 -14.25 -10.99 20.30
N MET A 206 -14.04 -11.52 19.09
CA MET A 206 -14.67 -12.77 18.65
C MET A 206 -14.07 -14.01 19.34
N GLU A 207 -12.77 -13.99 19.62
CA GLU A 207 -12.06 -15.07 20.34
C GLU A 207 -12.53 -15.13 21.80
N GLU A 208 -12.61 -13.99 22.47
CA GLU A 208 -13.15 -13.88 23.84
C GLU A 208 -14.58 -14.42 23.94
N LEU A 209 -15.45 -14.07 22.97
CA LEU A 209 -16.83 -14.56 22.91
C LEU A 209 -16.94 -16.06 22.64
N ARG A 210 -15.93 -16.67 22.01
CA ARG A 210 -15.86 -18.12 21.74
C ARG A 210 -15.23 -18.90 22.88
N GLY A 211 -14.64 -18.22 23.86
CA GLY A 211 -13.81 -18.84 24.90
C GLY A 211 -12.46 -19.33 24.39
N GLU A 212 -11.97 -18.74 23.29
CA GLU A 212 -10.65 -18.97 22.69
C GLU A 212 -9.66 -17.86 23.07
#